data_AF-A0A3N5Y3P4-F1
#
_entry.id   AF-A0A3N5Y3P4-F1
#
_cell.length_a   1.000
_cell.length_b   1.000
_cell.length_c   1.000
_cell.angle_alpha   90.00
_cell.angle_beta   90.00
_cell.angle_gamma   90.00
#
_symmetry.space_group_name_H-M   'P 1'
#
loop_
_entity.id
_entity.type
_entity.pdbx_description
1 polymer ?
#
loop_
_entity_poly.entity_id
_entity_poly.type
_entity_poly.pdbx_seq_one_letter_code
_entity_poly.pdbx_strand_id
1 'polypeptide(L)'
;MENHSLALALFDFLPPLAFLTGAVFLVKMAFMCCGSPCGCMMMAGSFLVFLGGFMKAAWKLLYVTGMANISWMSEGQFILLSIGFLAICISVILMARKLRADPNAAVLLGIVPWKLPFLFLMILTSLGAEGILAYIAFRRNLRPAAAGFIVGVMGILAMGVFSSAEQSLAMQWIEEISNTVGQSGFMLGCILLHRDFKIRGCEVQPSKTAA
;
A
#
# COMPACT_ATOMS: atom_id res chain seq x y z
N MET A 1 -22.33 -24.90 -1.15
CA MET A 1 -21.04 -24.45 -0.57
C MET A 1 -20.02 -24.27 -1.70
N GLU A 2 -20.34 -23.52 -2.76
CA GLU A 2 -19.60 -23.58 -4.04
C GLU A 2 -18.78 -22.34 -4.41
N ASN A 3 -18.83 -21.25 -3.63
CA ASN A 3 -18.29 -19.97 -4.09
C ASN A 3 -16.96 -19.54 -3.46
N HIS A 4 -16.41 -20.26 -2.49
CA HIS A 4 -15.11 -19.92 -1.86
C HIS A 4 -14.31 -21.20 -1.62
N SER A 5 -13.13 -21.31 -2.24
CA SER A 5 -12.25 -22.47 -2.08
C SER A 5 -11.27 -22.26 -0.92
N LEU A 6 -10.93 -23.33 -0.20
CA LEU A 6 -9.90 -23.29 0.85
C LEU A 6 -8.55 -22.79 0.31
N ALA A 7 -8.21 -23.21 -0.91
CA ALA A 7 -6.99 -22.77 -1.60
C ALA A 7 -6.96 -21.25 -1.80
N LEU A 8 -8.09 -20.65 -2.19
CA LEU A 8 -8.21 -19.20 -2.36
C LEU A 8 -8.06 -18.47 -1.02
N ALA A 9 -8.70 -18.96 0.05
CA ALA A 9 -8.57 -18.35 1.38
C ALA A 9 -7.12 -18.37 1.92
N LEU A 10 -6.34 -19.40 1.57
CA LEU A 10 -4.91 -19.45 1.89
C LEU A 10 -4.09 -18.50 0.99
N PHE A 11 -4.47 -18.36 -0.28
CA PHE A 11 -3.81 -17.48 -1.22
C PHE A 11 -3.93 -15.99 -0.81
N ASP A 12 -5.03 -15.62 -0.18
CA ASP A 12 -5.29 -14.25 0.31
C ASP A 12 -4.33 -13.75 1.39
N PHE A 13 -3.50 -14.64 1.97
CA PHE A 13 -2.42 -14.22 2.86
C PHE A 13 -1.22 -13.65 2.09
N LEU A 14 -1.07 -13.93 0.80
CA LEU A 14 0.07 -13.47 0.02
C LEU A 14 0.13 -11.93 -0.12
N PRO A 15 -0.96 -11.22 -0.49
CA PRO A 15 -0.91 -9.77 -0.61
C PRO A 15 -0.53 -9.06 0.71
N PRO A 16 -1.14 -9.35 1.88
CA PRO A 16 -0.75 -8.72 3.15
C PRO A 16 0.71 -9.00 3.55
N LEU A 17 1.23 -10.20 3.28
CA LEU A 17 2.62 -10.54 3.58
C LEU A 17 3.62 -9.83 2.64
N ALA A 18 3.29 -9.72 1.35
CA ALA A 18 4.06 -8.95 0.39
C ALA A 18 4.08 -7.47 0.78
N PHE A 19 2.91 -6.91 1.12
CA PHE A 19 2.79 -5.55 1.65
C PHE A 19 3.66 -5.34 2.89
N LEU A 20 3.55 -6.22 3.90
CA LEU A 20 4.31 -6.11 5.14
C LEU A 20 5.82 -6.10 4.87
N THR A 21 6.29 -6.93 3.94
CA THR A 21 7.69 -6.97 3.55
C THR A 21 8.13 -5.63 2.97
N GLY A 22 7.38 -5.07 2.02
CA GLY A 22 7.64 -3.73 1.47
C GLY A 22 7.60 -2.64 2.54
N ALA A 23 6.61 -2.70 3.42
CA ALA A 23 6.39 -1.76 4.49
C ALA A 23 7.55 -1.73 5.51
N VAL A 24 8.17 -2.88 5.83
CA VAL A 24 9.38 -2.91 6.67
C VAL A 24 10.51 -2.07 6.07
N PHE A 25 10.72 -2.14 4.75
CA PHE A 25 11.73 -1.31 4.08
C PHE A 25 11.31 0.16 4.02
N LEU A 26 10.01 0.44 3.83
CA LEU A 26 9.47 1.79 3.84
C LEU A 26 9.64 2.47 5.22
N VAL A 27 9.37 1.76 6.30
CA VAL A 27 9.59 2.24 7.68
C VAL A 27 11.06 2.54 7.91
N LYS A 28 11.97 1.66 7.49
CA LYS A 28 13.42 1.90 7.58
C LYS A 28 13.83 3.17 6.83
N MET A 29 13.31 3.39 5.61
CA MET A 29 13.55 4.63 4.86
C MET A 29 13.02 5.86 5.61
N ALA A 30 11.81 5.80 6.17
CA ALA A 30 11.21 6.89 6.91
C ALA A 30 12.05 7.29 8.15
N PHE A 31 12.55 6.31 8.91
CA PHE A 31 13.46 6.58 10.02
C PHE A 31 14.79 7.20 9.55
N MET A 32 15.37 6.70 8.46
CA MET A 32 16.64 7.23 7.92
C MET A 32 16.49 8.68 7.44
N CYS A 33 15.43 9.02 6.71
CA CYS A 33 15.32 10.32 6.06
C CYS A 33 14.59 11.37 6.91
N CYS A 34 13.61 10.97 7.72
CA CYS A 34 12.73 11.90 8.41
C CYS A 34 12.88 11.89 9.94
N GLY A 35 13.57 10.91 10.50
CA GLY A 35 13.74 10.75 11.95
C GLY A 35 12.55 10.07 12.63
N SER A 36 12.58 10.05 13.96
CA SER A 36 11.69 9.20 14.78
C SER A 36 10.19 9.47 14.61
N PRO A 37 9.68 10.72 14.60
CA PRO A 37 8.23 10.94 14.54
C PRO A 37 7.59 10.42 13.24
N CYS A 38 8.23 10.69 12.10
CA CYS A 38 7.78 10.20 10.79
C CYS A 38 7.94 8.69 10.66
N GLY A 39 9.06 8.13 11.14
CA GLY A 39 9.27 6.68 11.17
C GLY A 39 8.23 5.94 12.01
N CYS A 40 7.89 6.46 13.19
CA CYS A 40 6.85 5.91 14.06
C CYS A 40 5.45 5.98 13.41
N MET A 41 5.12 7.11 12.76
CA MET A 41 3.85 7.26 12.05
C MET A 41 3.74 6.30 10.85
N MET A 42 4.82 6.15 10.08
CA MET A 42 4.92 5.18 8.99
C MET A 42 4.74 3.74 9.51
N MET A 43 5.36 3.42 10.64
CA MET A 43 5.27 2.09 11.26
C MET A 43 3.86 1.79 11.75
N ALA A 44 3.22 2.72 12.46
CA ALA A 44 1.85 2.58 12.92
C ALA A 44 0.88 2.41 11.73
N GLY A 45 1.02 3.25 10.69
CA GLY A 45 0.20 3.14 9.49
C GLY A 45 0.38 1.80 8.77
N SER A 46 1.63 1.37 8.61
CA SER A 46 1.99 0.09 8.01
C SER A 46 1.42 -1.11 8.78
N PHE A 47 1.47 -1.06 10.11
CA PHE A 47 0.92 -2.10 10.96
C PHE A 47 -0.61 -2.20 10.82
N LEU A 48 -1.31 -1.06 10.77
CA LEU A 48 -2.76 -1.03 10.58
C LEU A 48 -3.18 -1.60 9.21
N VAL A 49 -2.48 -1.26 8.12
CA VAL A 49 -2.76 -1.84 6.79
C VAL A 49 -2.55 -3.35 6.79
N PHE A 50 -1.43 -3.83 7.33
CA PHE A 50 -1.16 -5.26 7.44
C PHE A 50 -2.24 -5.97 8.26
N LEU A 51 -2.60 -5.43 9.43
CA LEU A 51 -3.61 -6.02 10.30
C LEU A 51 -4.98 -6.10 9.61
N GLY A 52 -5.38 -5.05 8.89
CA GLY A 52 -6.62 -5.05 8.10
C GLY A 52 -6.62 -6.14 7.03
N GLY A 53 -5.56 -6.25 6.23
CA GLY A 53 -5.43 -7.29 5.20
C GLY A 53 -5.36 -8.70 5.78
N PHE A 54 -4.65 -8.88 6.89
CA PHE A 54 -4.53 -10.17 7.57
C PHE A 54 -5.87 -10.60 8.20
N MET A 55 -6.63 -9.67 8.78
CA MET A 55 -7.98 -9.94 9.29
C MET A 55 -8.95 -10.37 8.18
N LYS A 56 -8.85 -9.80 6.96
CA LYS A 56 -9.64 -10.23 5.79
C LYS A 56 -9.35 -11.70 5.45
N ALA A 57 -8.08 -12.05 5.31
CA ALA A 57 -7.66 -13.42 4.97
C ALA A 57 -8.06 -14.42 6.07
N ALA A 58 -7.87 -14.05 7.34
CA ALA A 58 -8.28 -14.86 8.48
C ALA A 58 -9.80 -15.07 8.52
N TRP A 59 -10.62 -14.04 8.28
CA TRP A 59 -12.07 -14.18 8.20
C TRP A 59 -12.49 -15.13 7.07
N LYS A 60 -11.92 -15.02 5.87
CA LYS A 60 -12.21 -15.93 4.75
C LYS A 60 -11.85 -17.38 5.10
N LEU A 61 -10.73 -17.60 5.79
CA LEU A 61 -10.34 -18.93 6.26
C LEU A 61 -11.33 -19.52 7.28
N LEU A 62 -11.75 -18.72 8.26
CA LEU A 62 -12.75 -19.12 9.27
C LEU A 62 -14.13 -19.40 8.65
N TYR A 63 -14.50 -18.61 7.65
CA TYR A 63 -15.75 -18.77 6.91
C TYR A 63 -15.78 -20.08 6.11
N VAL A 64 -14.71 -20.38 5.36
CA VAL A 64 -14.63 -21.59 4.51
C VAL A 64 -14.49 -22.86 5.35
N THR A 65 -13.87 -22.79 6.52
CA THR A 65 -13.75 -23.93 7.46
C THR A 65 -15.03 -24.19 8.27
N GLY A 66 -16.06 -23.36 8.13
CA GLY A 66 -17.34 -23.51 8.81
C GLY A 66 -17.28 -23.24 10.32
N MET A 67 -16.16 -22.72 10.84
CA MET A 67 -15.98 -22.51 12.28
C MET A 67 -16.72 -21.27 12.79
N ALA A 68 -16.71 -20.17 12.04
CA ALA A 68 -17.44 -18.95 12.42
C ALA A 68 -17.62 -18.00 11.23
N ASN A 69 -18.80 -17.39 11.10
CA ASN A 69 -19.05 -16.27 10.19
C ASN A 69 -19.11 -14.96 10.98
N ILE A 70 -17.94 -14.34 11.15
CA ILE A 70 -17.78 -13.15 11.99
C ILE A 70 -17.70 -11.91 11.09
N SER A 71 -18.86 -11.36 10.72
CA SER A 71 -18.95 -10.25 9.75
C SER A 71 -18.18 -8.98 10.16
N TRP A 72 -17.98 -8.74 11.46
CA TRP A 72 -17.23 -7.57 11.94
C TRP A 72 -15.75 -7.59 11.56
N MET A 73 -15.14 -8.77 11.36
CA MET A 73 -13.75 -8.88 10.92
C MET A 73 -13.59 -8.40 9.48
N SER A 74 -14.59 -8.65 8.64
CA SER A 74 -14.61 -8.20 7.25
C SER A 74 -14.91 -6.70 7.15
N GLU A 75 -15.83 -6.15 7.95
CA GLU A 75 -16.10 -4.71 7.90
C GLU A 75 -14.99 -3.87 8.55
N GLY A 76 -14.36 -4.38 9.61
CA GLY A 76 -13.27 -3.72 10.33
C GLY A 76 -12.02 -3.49 9.47
N GLN A 77 -11.82 -4.29 8.42
CA GLN A 77 -10.67 -4.15 7.52
C GLN A 77 -10.60 -2.76 6.89
N PHE A 78 -11.75 -2.19 6.51
CA PHE A 78 -11.79 -0.89 5.82
C PHE A 78 -11.33 0.22 6.76
N ILE A 79 -11.76 0.20 8.02
CA ILE A 79 -11.35 1.19 9.02
C ILE A 79 -9.84 1.15 9.22
N LEU A 80 -9.28 -0.05 9.39
CA LEU A 80 -7.84 -0.25 9.60
C LEU A 80 -7.03 0.18 8.38
N LEU A 81 -7.44 -0.23 7.18
CA LEU A 81 -6.78 0.10 5.92
C LEU A 81 -6.80 1.61 5.65
N SER A 82 -7.94 2.28 5.82
CA SER A 82 -8.08 3.70 5.56
C SER A 82 -7.20 4.55 6.48
N ILE A 83 -7.22 4.28 7.78
CA ILE A 83 -6.39 5.02 8.75
C ILE A 83 -4.91 4.70 8.50
N GLY A 84 -4.61 3.45 8.19
CA GLY A 84 -3.25 2.98 7.91
C GLY A 84 -2.63 3.64 6.67
N PHE A 85 -3.33 3.60 5.52
CA PHE A 85 -2.86 4.23 4.28
C PHE A 85 -2.81 5.75 4.37
N LEU A 86 -3.72 6.40 5.11
CA LEU A 86 -3.62 7.82 5.40
C LEU A 86 -2.31 8.15 6.14
N ALA A 87 -1.98 7.38 7.18
CA ALA A 87 -0.75 7.58 7.93
C ALA A 87 0.51 7.35 7.08
N ILE A 88 0.50 6.33 6.22
CA ILE A 88 1.58 6.07 5.25
C ILE A 88 1.70 7.24 4.26
N CYS A 89 0.59 7.69 3.66
CA CYS A 89 0.58 8.77 2.69
C CYS A 89 1.15 10.07 3.27
N ILE A 90 0.71 10.47 4.46
CA ILE A 90 1.25 11.64 5.17
C ILE A 90 2.75 11.46 5.41
N SER A 91 3.19 10.28 5.87
CA SER A 91 4.61 10.01 6.12
C SER A 91 5.45 10.07 4.84
N VAL A 92 4.93 9.55 3.72
CA VAL A 92 5.58 9.64 2.40
C VAL A 92 5.61 11.08 1.90
N ILE A 93 4.57 11.90 2.12
CA ILE A 93 4.58 13.33 1.79
C ILE A 93 5.65 14.06 2.61
N LEU A 94 5.71 13.83 3.92
CA LEU A 94 6.73 14.43 4.79
C LEU A 94 8.14 14.00 4.35
N MET A 95 8.30 12.74 3.94
CA MET A 95 9.52 12.25 3.33
C MET A 95 9.84 13.02 2.05
N ALA A 96 8.93 13.05 1.08
CA ALA A 96 9.12 13.79 -0.17
C ALA A 96 9.44 15.28 0.04
N ARG A 97 8.81 15.95 1.02
CA ARG A 97 9.08 17.35 1.37
C ARG A 97 10.47 17.53 1.96
N LYS A 98 10.92 16.64 2.85
CA LYS A 98 12.28 16.74 3.40
C LYS A 98 13.35 16.43 2.35
N LEU A 99 13.02 15.59 1.37
CA LEU A 99 13.84 15.30 0.19
C LEU A 99 13.84 16.44 -0.85
N ARG A 100 12.89 17.36 -0.77
CA ARG A 100 12.67 18.43 -1.75
C ARG A 100 12.65 19.77 -1.01
N ALA A 101 13.79 20.45 -0.95
CA ALA A 101 13.88 21.83 -0.48
C ALA A 101 13.14 22.80 -1.45
N ASP A 102 11.82 22.68 -1.57
CA ASP A 102 10.97 23.48 -2.46
C ASP A 102 9.59 23.75 -1.78
N PRO A 103 9.20 25.02 -1.53
CA PRO A 103 8.11 25.38 -0.61
C PRO A 103 6.68 25.04 -1.06
N ASN A 104 6.45 24.66 -2.31
CA ASN A 104 5.09 24.63 -2.90
C ASN A 104 4.39 23.26 -2.93
N ALA A 105 4.90 22.23 -2.25
CA ALA A 105 4.27 20.91 -2.21
C ALA A 105 3.17 20.80 -1.13
N ALA A 106 2.16 21.68 -1.18
CA ALA A 106 0.97 21.61 -0.33
C ALA A 106 -0.19 20.98 -1.09
N VAL A 107 -0.56 19.73 -0.76
CA VAL A 107 -1.82 19.13 -1.22
C VAL A 107 -2.67 18.77 -0.01
N LEU A 108 -3.63 19.66 0.21
CA LEU A 108 -5.00 19.56 0.71
C LEU A 108 -5.47 18.25 1.39
N LEU A 109 -5.85 18.38 2.67
CA LEU A 109 -6.71 17.46 3.41
C LEU A 109 -8.10 18.09 3.56
N GLY A 110 -9.13 17.45 2.99
CA GLY A 110 -10.54 17.81 3.20
C GLY A 110 -11.37 16.54 3.45
N ILE A 111 -12.22 16.57 4.49
CA ILE A 111 -12.99 15.43 5.03
C ILE A 111 -14.49 15.58 4.67
N VAL A 112 -15.15 14.50 4.25
CA VAL A 112 -16.64 14.34 4.13
C VAL A 112 -17.04 12.86 4.44
N PRO A 113 -18.33 12.43 4.55
CA PRO A 113 -18.90 11.65 5.67
C PRO A 113 -19.09 10.14 5.39
N TRP A 114 -19.59 9.38 6.37
CA TRP A 114 -18.90 8.32 7.15
C TRP A 114 -19.05 6.82 6.76
N LYS A 115 -19.51 6.42 5.58
CA LYS A 115 -19.32 4.99 5.13
C LYS A 115 -18.70 4.80 3.74
N LEU A 116 -18.91 5.74 2.81
CA LEU A 116 -18.12 5.86 1.56
C LEU A 116 -16.72 6.52 1.69
N PRO A 117 -16.35 7.31 2.72
CA PRO A 117 -15.15 8.11 2.66
C PRO A 117 -13.94 7.27 2.99
N PHE A 118 -14.08 6.18 3.75
CA PHE A 118 -12.98 5.31 4.12
C PHE A 118 -12.45 4.54 2.91
N LEU A 119 -13.33 3.98 2.08
CA LEU A 119 -12.92 3.31 0.84
C LEU A 119 -12.28 4.32 -0.13
N PHE A 120 -12.90 5.47 -0.33
CA PHE A 120 -12.36 6.52 -1.18
C PHE A 120 -11.03 7.07 -0.66
N LEU A 121 -10.93 7.31 0.65
CA LEU A 121 -9.71 7.76 1.34
C LEU A 121 -8.61 6.71 1.22
N MET A 122 -8.92 5.43 1.40
CA MET A 122 -7.96 4.32 1.24
C MET A 122 -7.39 4.32 -0.18
N ILE A 123 -8.26 4.38 -1.19
CA ILE A 123 -7.83 4.41 -2.61
C ILE A 123 -6.97 5.64 -2.87
N LEU A 124 -7.43 6.83 -2.51
CA LEU A 124 -6.69 8.07 -2.73
C LEU A 124 -5.34 8.09 -2.00
N THR A 125 -5.30 7.63 -0.75
CA THR A 125 -4.08 7.66 0.06
C THR A 125 -3.10 6.57 -0.36
N SER A 126 -3.57 5.40 -0.79
CA SER A 126 -2.74 4.35 -1.37
C SER A 126 -2.15 4.78 -2.72
N LEU A 127 -2.98 5.31 -3.63
CA LEU A 127 -2.53 5.86 -4.91
C LEU A 127 -1.57 7.04 -4.71
N GLY A 128 -1.86 7.92 -3.75
CA GLY A 128 -1.00 9.04 -3.39
C GLY A 128 0.36 8.57 -2.87
N ALA A 129 0.39 7.61 -1.94
CA ALA A 129 1.62 7.05 -1.41
C ALA A 129 2.46 6.39 -2.50
N GLU A 130 1.88 5.49 -3.29
CA GLU A 130 2.60 4.80 -4.36
C GLU A 130 3.01 5.74 -5.50
N GLY A 131 2.17 6.71 -5.85
CA GLY A 131 2.49 7.74 -6.84
C GLY A 131 3.67 8.62 -6.41
N ILE A 132 3.73 9.02 -5.13
CA ILE A 132 4.87 9.78 -4.60
C ILE A 132 6.13 8.90 -4.55
N LEU A 133 6.01 7.63 -4.17
CA LEU A 133 7.14 6.69 -4.18
C LEU A 133 7.68 6.46 -5.60
N ALA A 134 6.80 6.31 -6.59
CA ALA A 134 7.16 6.24 -8.00
C ALA A 134 7.86 7.52 -8.45
N TYR A 135 7.34 8.69 -8.06
CA TYR A 135 7.97 9.98 -8.34
C TYR A 135 9.38 10.07 -7.73
N ILE A 136 9.55 9.71 -6.46
CA ILE A 136 10.87 9.68 -5.81
C ILE A 136 11.81 8.73 -6.56
N ALA A 137 11.34 7.53 -6.93
CA ALA A 137 12.13 6.56 -7.68
C ALA A 137 12.58 7.13 -9.05
N PHE A 138 11.70 7.80 -9.79
CA PHE A 138 12.07 8.48 -11.03
C PHE A 138 13.10 9.60 -10.82
N ARG A 139 12.91 10.44 -9.79
CA ARG A 139 13.85 11.52 -9.44
C ARG A 139 15.23 10.99 -9.05
N ARG A 140 15.31 9.74 -8.59
CA ARG A 140 16.56 9.05 -8.24
C ARG A 140 17.11 8.17 -9.38
N ASN A 141 16.52 8.23 -10.56
CA ASN A 141 16.85 7.40 -11.74
C ASN A 141 16.71 5.88 -11.51
N LEU A 142 15.83 5.46 -10.60
CA LEU A 142 15.57 4.05 -10.29
C LEU A 142 14.32 3.55 -11.03
N ARG A 143 14.43 3.39 -12.35
CA ARG A 143 13.33 2.92 -13.21
C ARG A 143 12.72 1.59 -12.75
N PRO A 144 13.49 0.58 -12.27
CA PRO A 144 12.90 -0.67 -11.79
C PRO A 144 12.05 -0.49 -10.52
N ALA A 145 12.46 0.41 -9.61
CA ALA A 145 11.66 0.71 -8.42
C ALA A 145 10.37 1.46 -8.80
N ALA A 146 10.46 2.42 -9.72
CA ALA A 146 9.30 3.15 -10.24
C ALA A 146 8.30 2.22 -10.93
N ALA A 147 8.78 1.26 -11.74
CA ALA A 147 7.95 0.24 -12.36
C ALA A 147 7.21 -0.62 -11.33
N GLY A 148 7.88 -1.00 -10.23
CA GLY A 148 7.25 -1.72 -9.12
C GLY A 148 6.07 -0.97 -8.52
N PHE A 149 6.22 0.33 -8.25
CA PHE A 149 5.13 1.16 -7.73
C PHE A 149 4.01 1.39 -8.75
N ILE A 150 4.33 1.49 -10.05
CA ILE A 150 3.31 1.56 -11.11
C ILE A 150 2.49 0.26 -11.15
N VAL A 151 3.15 -0.90 -11.03
CA VAL A 151 2.46 -2.20 -10.94
C VAL A 151 1.55 -2.26 -9.71
N GLY A 152 1.99 -1.73 -8.57
CA GLY A 152 1.15 -1.62 -7.36
C GLY A 152 -0.11 -0.77 -7.58
N VAL A 153 0.05 0.42 -8.16
CA VAL A 153 -1.07 1.30 -8.55
C VAL A 153 -2.04 0.59 -9.50
N MET A 154 -1.52 -0.10 -10.52
CA MET A 154 -2.37 -0.86 -11.45
C MET A 154 -3.10 -2.01 -10.74
N GLY A 155 -2.47 -2.66 -9.76
CA GLY A 155 -3.10 -3.69 -8.93
C GLY A 155 -4.27 -3.15 -8.11
N ILE A 156 -4.13 -1.98 -7.49
CA ILE A 156 -5.22 -1.31 -6.74
C ILE A 156 -6.39 -0.99 -7.66
N LEU A 157 -6.11 -0.42 -8.84
CA LEU A 157 -7.15 -0.07 -9.81
C LEU A 157 -7.84 -1.32 -10.38
N ALA A 158 -7.08 -2.35 -10.72
CA ALA A 158 -7.60 -3.63 -11.20
C ALA A 158 -8.53 -4.27 -10.16
N MET A 159 -8.11 -4.28 -8.88
CA MET A 159 -8.93 -4.81 -7.79
C MET A 159 -10.27 -4.07 -7.68
N GLY A 160 -10.30 -2.74 -7.77
CA GLY A 160 -11.55 -1.97 -7.72
C GLY A 160 -12.52 -2.27 -8.86
N VAL A 161 -11.99 -2.51 -10.07
CA VAL A 161 -12.79 -2.96 -11.22
C VAL A 161 -13.34 -4.36 -10.97
N PHE A 162 -12.50 -5.27 -10.50
CA PHE A 162 -12.86 -6.67 -10.32
C PHE A 162 -13.82 -6.91 -9.15
N SER A 163 -13.68 -6.16 -8.07
CA SER A 163 -14.59 -6.23 -6.92
C SER A 163 -16.01 -5.75 -7.25
N SER A 164 -16.16 -4.97 -8.33
CA SER A 164 -17.46 -4.42 -8.78
C SER A 164 -18.22 -5.38 -9.72
N ALA A 165 -17.56 -6.43 -10.21
CA ALA A 165 -18.16 -7.45 -11.07
C ALA A 165 -18.85 -8.57 -10.24
N GLU A 166 -19.66 -9.39 -10.91
CA GLU A 166 -20.25 -10.57 -10.27
C GLU A 166 -19.17 -11.53 -9.77
N GLN A 167 -19.28 -11.92 -8.50
CA GLN A 167 -18.25 -12.67 -7.80
C GLN A 167 -18.36 -14.18 -8.02
N SER A 168 -17.99 -14.62 -9.23
CA SER A 168 -17.73 -16.03 -9.52
C SER A 168 -16.38 -16.48 -8.93
N LEU A 169 -16.20 -17.79 -8.74
CA LEU A 169 -14.93 -18.35 -8.25
C LEU A 169 -13.73 -17.92 -9.11
N ALA A 170 -13.89 -17.91 -10.44
CA ALA A 170 -12.85 -17.46 -11.36
C ALA A 170 -12.53 -15.96 -11.17
N MET A 171 -13.55 -15.13 -10.94
CA MET A 171 -13.38 -13.70 -10.70
C MET A 171 -12.58 -13.43 -9.42
N GLN A 172 -12.86 -14.17 -8.36
CA GLN A 172 -12.15 -14.04 -7.09
C GLN A 172 -10.66 -14.44 -7.23
N TRP A 173 -10.35 -15.49 -8.00
CA TRP A 173 -8.96 -15.83 -8.31
C TRP A 173 -8.25 -14.71 -9.08
N ILE A 174 -8.92 -14.10 -10.06
CA ILE A 174 -8.37 -12.96 -10.81
C ILE A 174 -8.12 -11.77 -9.89
N GLU A 175 -9.05 -11.47 -8.98
CA GLU A 175 -8.90 -10.40 -7.99
C GLU A 175 -7.66 -10.62 -7.12
N GLU A 176 -7.52 -11.81 -6.53
CA GLU A 176 -6.47 -12.08 -5.53
C GLU A 176 -5.09 -12.29 -6.20
N ILE A 177 -5.03 -12.82 -7.43
CA ILE A 177 -3.80 -12.80 -8.25
C ILE A 177 -3.38 -11.36 -8.56
N SER A 178 -4.32 -10.51 -9.00
CA SER A 178 -4.02 -9.12 -9.35
C SER A 178 -3.54 -8.34 -8.12
N ASN A 179 -4.17 -8.56 -6.97
CA ASN A 179 -3.76 -7.99 -5.69
C ASN A 179 -2.37 -8.47 -5.29
N THR A 180 -2.07 -9.77 -5.42
CA THR A 180 -0.75 -10.33 -5.14
C THR A 180 0.34 -9.73 -6.03
N VAL A 181 0.08 -9.57 -7.32
CA VAL A 181 1.00 -8.91 -8.26
C VAL A 181 1.23 -7.45 -7.89
N GLY A 182 0.15 -6.71 -7.57
CA GLY A 182 0.23 -5.31 -7.13
C GLY A 182 1.09 -5.16 -5.86
N GLN A 183 0.79 -5.92 -4.81
CA GLN A 183 1.52 -5.85 -3.54
C GLN A 183 2.98 -6.33 -3.69
N SER A 184 3.25 -7.27 -4.59
CA SER A 184 4.62 -7.68 -4.93
C SER A 184 5.38 -6.57 -5.66
N GLY A 185 4.71 -5.81 -6.54
CA GLY A 185 5.27 -4.61 -7.18
C GLY A 185 5.67 -3.56 -6.15
N PHE A 186 4.78 -3.24 -5.22
CA PHE A 186 5.06 -2.35 -4.08
C PHE A 186 6.27 -2.84 -3.25
N MET A 187 6.28 -4.12 -2.88
CA MET A 187 7.37 -4.75 -2.14
C MET A 187 8.73 -4.57 -2.82
N LEU A 188 8.82 -4.93 -4.11
CA LEU A 188 10.04 -4.80 -4.89
C LEU A 188 10.46 -3.33 -5.04
N GLY A 189 9.50 -2.44 -5.28
CA GLY A 189 9.72 -0.99 -5.32
C GLY A 189 10.37 -0.48 -4.04
N CYS A 190 9.82 -0.82 -2.87
CA CYS A 190 10.36 -0.44 -1.56
C CYS A 190 11.75 -1.00 -1.29
N ILE A 191 12.01 -2.27 -1.64
CA ILE A 191 13.33 -2.90 -1.44
C ILE A 191 14.40 -2.18 -2.27
N LEU A 192 14.12 -1.94 -3.54
CA LEU A 192 15.06 -1.30 -4.47
C LEU A 192 15.30 0.15 -4.07
N LEU A 193 14.24 0.88 -3.73
CA LEU A 193 14.34 2.26 -3.29
C LEU A 193 15.14 2.37 -1.97
N HIS A 194 14.89 1.49 -1.00
CA HIS A 194 15.62 1.45 0.26
C HIS A 194 17.12 1.17 0.05
N ARG A 195 17.47 0.24 -0.85
CA ARG A 195 18.88 -0.02 -1.20
C ARG A 195 19.57 1.23 -1.72
N ASP A 196 18.91 2.01 -2.57
CA ASP A 196 19.45 3.25 -3.08
C ASP A 196 19.60 4.33 -2.00
N PHE A 197 18.61 4.48 -1.10
CA PHE A 197 18.73 5.38 0.06
C PHE A 197 19.90 5.01 0.96
N LYS A 198 20.18 3.72 1.15
CA LYS A 198 21.34 3.27 1.93
C LYS A 198 22.68 3.64 1.26
N ILE A 199 22.74 3.64 -0.06
CA ILE A 199 23.97 3.90 -0.83
C ILE A 199 24.20 5.40 -1.03
N ARG A 200 23.17 6.13 -1.46
CA ARG A 200 23.27 7.53 -1.89
C ARG A 200 22.78 8.53 -0.84
N GLY A 201 22.31 8.05 0.31
CA GLY A 201 21.72 8.88 1.35
C GLY A 201 20.36 9.47 0.94
N CYS A 202 19.83 10.34 1.80
CA CYS A 202 18.51 10.95 1.65
C CYS A 202 18.50 12.21 0.78
N GLU A 203 19.58 12.57 0.10
CA GLU A 203 19.55 13.72 -0.82
C GLU A 203 19.05 13.27 -2.19
N VAL A 204 18.13 14.03 -2.78
CA VAL A 204 17.72 13.84 -4.18
C VAL A 204 18.68 14.65 -5.03
N GLN A 205 19.51 13.98 -5.84
CA GLN A 205 20.38 14.68 -6.78
C GLN A 205 19.52 15.59 -7.68
N PRO A 206 19.92 16.87 -7.87
CA PRO A 206 19.24 17.73 -8.81
C PRO A 206 19.28 17.06 -10.19
N SER A 207 18.12 17.05 -10.85
CA SER A 207 17.98 16.53 -12.20
C SER A 207 19.08 17.13 -13.07
N LYS A 208 19.94 16.30 -13.65
CA LYS A 208 20.86 16.73 -14.71
C LYS A 208 20.02 17.02 -15.95
N THR A 209 19.38 18.19 -15.96
CA THR A 209 18.70 18.75 -17.13
C THR A 209 19.15 20.19 -17.23
N ALA A 210 20.38 20.36 -17.70
CA ALA A 210 20.93 21.59 -18.24
C ALA A 210 22.18 21.23 -19.05
N ALA A 211 21.96 20.79 -20.28
CA ALA A 211 22.86 20.94 -21.43
C ALA A 211 22.07 20.50 -22.67
#